data_AF-A0A652LFA6-F1
#
_entry.id   AF-A0A652LFA6-F1
#
_cell.length_a   1.000
_cell.length_b   1.000
_cell.length_c   1.000
_cell.angle_alpha   90.00
_cell.angle_beta   90.00
_cell.angle_gamma   90.00
#
_symmetry.space_group_name_H-M   'P 1'
#
loop_
_entity.id
_entity.type
_entity.pdbx_description
1 polymer ?
#
loop_
_entity_poly.entity_id
_entity_poly.type
_entity_poly.pdbx_seq_one_letter_code
_entity_poly.pdbx_strand_id
1 'polypeptide(L)'
;MAVIHHTTMSPGKLELLASWLPSQPWYAGDGNRPEPVKAGGFRLDDPDGEVGIEFMVVADLAADRPVAYLVPLGYRGAPLEGADHALVGTSEHGVLGTRWIYDGTHDPVVVAQLLALLQGRAEPQAQNDTGVHDRSVVPVLAPAGSGAVFPAGDPGDVATSVTQGGDATFLCVEGTPDVTVEVRRVLRPGGAPDGESLGHVTAGWRSPDGDELRGPFLVLRSAQD
;
A
#
# COMPACT_ATOMS: atom_id res chain seq x y z
N MET A 1 -15.28 2.29 9.29
CA MET A 1 -15.04 3.49 8.46
C MET A 1 -14.07 4.41 9.16
N ALA A 2 -12.94 4.72 8.53
CA ALA A 2 -11.93 5.63 9.05
C ALA A 2 -12.40 7.09 8.93
N VAL A 3 -12.22 7.86 10.01
CA VAL A 3 -12.49 9.31 10.03
C VAL A 3 -11.19 10.06 9.75
N ILE A 4 -11.22 10.98 8.79
CA ILE A 4 -10.07 11.84 8.47
C ILE A 4 -10.11 13.06 9.37
N HIS A 5 -9.11 13.17 10.24
CA HIS A 5 -8.90 14.36 11.05
C HIS A 5 -7.97 15.34 10.33
N HIS A 6 -8.45 16.55 10.07
CA HIS A 6 -7.60 17.65 9.59
C HIS A 6 -6.82 18.23 10.77
N THR A 7 -5.76 17.53 11.16
CA THR A 7 -4.86 17.92 12.27
C THR A 7 -3.40 17.75 11.85
N THR A 8 -2.48 18.20 12.71
CA THR A 8 -1.05 18.00 12.54
C THR A 8 -0.60 16.61 13.00
N MET A 9 0.52 16.18 12.42
CA MET A 9 1.30 15.01 12.79
C MET A 9 2.76 15.45 12.97
N SER A 10 3.43 14.99 14.02
CA SER A 10 4.84 15.31 14.29
C SER A 10 5.60 14.10 14.84
N PRO A 11 6.65 13.60 14.16
CA PRO A 11 7.08 13.94 12.79
C PRO A 11 5.97 13.77 11.73
N GLY A 12 6.08 14.49 10.63
CA GLY A 12 5.12 14.38 9.52
C GLY A 12 5.32 13.09 8.71
N LYS A 13 4.29 12.64 7.97
CA LYS A 13 4.38 11.42 7.14
C LYS A 13 5.54 11.47 6.14
N LEU A 14 5.71 12.59 5.42
CA LEU A 14 6.77 12.75 4.44
C LEU A 14 8.17 12.79 5.08
N GLU A 15 8.28 13.32 6.31
CA GLU A 15 9.55 13.34 7.07
C GLU A 15 9.96 11.92 7.51
N LEU A 16 9.00 11.13 7.98
CA LEU A 16 9.23 9.71 8.29
C LEU A 16 9.63 8.93 7.04
N LEU A 17 8.92 9.13 5.92
CA LEU A 17 9.25 8.46 4.66
C LEU A 17 10.61 8.89 4.10
N ALA A 18 11.00 10.16 4.22
CA ALA A 18 12.31 10.63 3.80
C ALA A 18 13.45 9.93 4.55
N SER A 19 13.21 9.51 5.80
CA SER A 19 14.17 8.77 6.61
C SER A 19 14.12 7.27 6.35
N TRP A 20 12.94 6.73 6.06
CA TRP A 20 12.70 5.29 5.90
C TRP A 20 13.04 4.77 4.50
N LEU A 21 12.69 5.50 3.43
CA LEU A 21 12.86 5.07 2.03
C LEU A 21 14.27 4.55 1.69
N PRO A 22 15.38 5.21 2.11
CA PRO A 22 16.74 4.75 1.76
C PRO A 22 17.12 3.37 2.30
N SER A 23 16.42 2.88 3.32
CA SER A 23 16.66 1.56 3.90
C SER A 23 15.98 0.43 3.13
N GLN A 24 15.13 0.75 2.15
CA GLN A 24 14.31 -0.22 1.44
C GLN A 24 15.05 -0.77 0.22
N PRO A 25 14.99 -2.09 -0.02
CA PRO A 25 15.75 -2.73 -1.11
C PRO A 25 15.24 -2.37 -2.52
N TRP A 26 14.00 -1.90 -2.63
CA TRP A 26 13.37 -1.44 -3.87
C TRP A 26 13.53 0.06 -4.11
N TYR A 27 14.14 0.80 -3.17
CA TYR A 27 14.36 2.22 -3.33
C TYR A 27 15.38 2.47 -4.45
N ALA A 28 14.99 3.31 -5.42
CA ALA A 28 15.76 3.57 -6.63
C ALA A 28 16.53 4.90 -6.58
N GLY A 29 16.74 5.47 -5.39
CA GLY A 29 17.51 6.70 -5.24
C GLY A 29 18.98 6.54 -5.58
N ASP A 30 19.62 7.65 -5.93
CA ASP A 30 21.00 7.73 -6.42
C ASP A 30 22.02 8.11 -5.33
N GLY A 31 21.62 8.02 -4.06
CA GLY A 31 22.46 8.35 -2.89
C GLY A 31 22.23 9.76 -2.33
N ASN A 32 21.43 10.59 -3.00
CA ASN A 32 20.93 11.83 -2.43
C ASN A 32 19.89 11.56 -1.32
N ARG A 33 19.69 12.54 -0.43
CA ARG A 33 18.61 12.47 0.56
C ARG A 33 17.26 12.53 -0.17
N PRO A 34 16.31 11.62 0.09
CA PRO A 34 14.99 11.68 -0.53
C PRO A 34 14.28 13.00 -0.24
N GLU A 35 13.56 13.51 -1.22
CA GLU A 35 12.67 14.68 -1.14
C GLU A 35 11.24 14.27 -1.50
N PRO A 36 10.57 13.45 -0.67
CA PRO A 36 9.27 12.91 -1.02
C PRO A 36 8.19 13.98 -0.95
N VAL A 37 7.40 14.10 -2.01
CA VAL A 37 6.17 14.90 -2.06
C VAL A 37 4.96 13.98 -2.23
N LYS A 38 3.82 14.35 -1.65
CA LYS A 38 2.57 13.59 -1.81
C LYS A 38 2.12 13.69 -3.27
N ALA A 39 1.93 12.53 -3.92
CA ALA A 39 1.57 12.42 -5.33
C ALA A 39 0.19 11.77 -5.54
N GLY A 40 -0.40 11.15 -4.52
CA GLY A 40 -1.70 10.50 -4.65
C GLY A 40 -1.88 9.39 -3.62
N GLY A 41 -2.78 8.47 -3.94
CA GLY A 41 -3.11 7.35 -3.07
C GLY A 41 -4.58 7.28 -2.72
N PHE A 42 -4.93 6.21 -2.01
CA PHE A 42 -6.29 5.93 -1.54
C PHE A 42 -6.22 5.31 -0.14
N ARG A 43 -7.38 5.13 0.48
CA ARG A 43 -7.50 4.49 1.80
C ARG A 43 -8.38 3.25 1.71
N LEU A 44 -8.22 2.37 2.69
CA LEU A 44 -9.19 1.30 2.97
C LEU A 44 -9.67 1.47 4.40
N ASP A 45 -10.83 0.90 4.67
CA ASP A 45 -11.38 0.85 6.03
C ASP A 45 -10.99 -0.46 6.70
N ASP A 46 -10.51 -0.34 7.93
CA ASP A 46 -10.49 -1.47 8.86
C ASP A 46 -11.93 -1.77 9.32
N PRO A 47 -12.43 -3.02 9.16
CA PRO A 47 -13.74 -3.44 9.66
C PRO A 47 -13.92 -3.19 11.16
N ASP A 48 -12.85 -3.36 11.95
CA ASP A 48 -12.90 -3.15 13.41
C ASP A 48 -12.62 -1.69 13.80
N GLY A 49 -12.08 -0.89 12.87
CA GLY A 49 -11.84 0.54 13.04
C GLY A 49 -10.62 0.89 13.91
N GLU A 50 -9.74 -0.07 14.19
CA GLU A 50 -8.57 0.08 15.07
C GLU A 50 -7.31 0.52 14.31
N VAL A 51 -7.20 0.15 13.03
CA VAL A 51 -6.07 0.45 12.16
C VAL A 51 -6.46 1.44 11.07
N GLY A 52 -5.76 2.57 10.98
CA GLY A 52 -5.84 3.43 9.80
C GLY A 52 -5.09 2.78 8.64
N ILE A 53 -5.71 2.68 7.46
CA ILE A 53 -5.07 2.06 6.28
C ILE A 53 -4.97 3.09 5.15
N GLU A 54 -3.76 3.27 4.62
CA GLU A 54 -3.49 4.19 3.50
C GLU A 54 -2.52 3.56 2.51
N PHE A 55 -2.82 3.70 1.23
CA PHE A 55 -1.93 3.36 0.12
C PHE A 55 -1.42 4.68 -0.46
N MET A 56 -0.37 5.22 0.14
CA MET A 56 0.15 6.54 -0.20
C MET A 56 1.06 6.46 -1.42
N VAL A 57 0.90 7.38 -2.37
CA VAL A 57 1.90 7.58 -3.43
C VAL A 57 2.74 8.80 -3.08
N VAL A 58 4.06 8.62 -3.08
CA VAL A 58 5.04 9.70 -2.95
C VAL A 58 5.88 9.78 -4.21
N ALA A 59 6.12 10.98 -4.73
CA ALA A 59 7.13 11.22 -5.74
C ALA A 59 8.41 11.71 -5.04
N ASP A 60 9.52 11.01 -5.22
CA ASP A 60 10.83 11.47 -4.76
C ASP A 60 11.46 12.35 -5.83
N LEU A 61 11.80 13.58 -5.45
CA LEU A 61 12.34 14.60 -6.34
C LEU A 61 13.87 14.70 -6.28
N ALA A 62 14.53 13.86 -5.48
CA ALA A 62 15.98 13.95 -5.25
C ALA A 62 16.83 13.62 -6.49
N ALA A 63 16.29 12.85 -7.45
CA ALA A 63 16.95 12.48 -8.69
C ALA A 63 16.45 13.31 -9.89
N ASP A 64 17.28 13.45 -10.93
CA ASP A 64 16.94 14.16 -12.19
C ASP A 64 15.60 13.71 -12.81
N ARG A 65 15.26 12.43 -12.63
CA ARG A 65 13.94 11.90 -12.99
C ARG A 65 13.21 11.49 -11.72
N PRO A 66 12.10 12.17 -11.36
CA PRO A 66 11.30 11.80 -10.21
C PRO A 66 10.83 10.35 -10.27
N VAL A 67 10.90 9.67 -9.13
CA VAL A 67 10.44 8.28 -8.99
C VAL A 67 9.21 8.26 -8.10
N ALA A 68 8.13 7.65 -8.59
CA ALA A 68 6.91 7.48 -7.81
C ALA A 68 6.93 6.14 -7.05
N TYR A 69 6.75 6.20 -5.74
CA TYR A 69 6.69 5.05 -4.87
C TYR A 69 5.31 4.86 -4.26
N LEU A 70 4.82 3.62 -4.25
CA LEU A 70 3.64 3.23 -3.48
C LEU A 70 4.07 2.72 -2.11
N VAL A 71 3.50 3.30 -1.07
CA VAL A 71 3.76 2.93 0.32
C VAL A 71 2.43 2.61 1.01
N PRO A 72 2.05 1.33 1.11
CA PRO A 72 1.00 0.91 2.03
C PRO A 72 1.43 1.22 3.47
N LEU A 73 0.54 1.80 4.26
CA LEU A 73 0.81 2.24 5.63
C LEU A 73 -0.31 1.79 6.55
N GLY A 74 0.07 1.14 7.66
CA GLY A 74 -0.79 0.85 8.80
C GLY A 74 -0.55 1.84 9.93
N TYR A 75 -1.59 2.53 10.39
CA TYR A 75 -1.54 3.48 11.51
C TYR A 75 -2.19 2.87 12.74
N ARG A 76 -1.39 2.46 13.73
CA ARG A 76 -1.86 1.80 14.95
C ARG A 76 -1.79 2.71 16.17
N GLY A 77 -2.72 2.51 17.10
CA GLY A 77 -2.75 3.20 18.40
C GLY A 77 -1.82 2.61 19.46
N ALA A 78 -1.16 1.48 19.16
CA ALA A 78 -0.17 0.82 19.99
C ALA A 78 0.86 0.09 19.10
N PRO A 79 2.05 -0.25 19.63
CA PRO A 79 3.02 -1.07 18.89
C PRO A 79 2.43 -2.42 18.44
N LEU A 80 2.77 -2.86 17.24
CA LEU A 80 2.50 -4.21 16.74
C LEU A 80 3.66 -5.13 17.14
N GLU A 81 3.35 -6.16 17.93
CA GLU A 81 4.32 -7.16 18.39
C GLU A 81 4.95 -7.91 17.21
N GLY A 82 6.28 -8.06 17.22
CA GLY A 82 7.03 -8.80 16.20
C GLY A 82 7.19 -8.07 14.85
N ALA A 83 6.76 -6.82 14.74
CA ALA A 83 6.85 -6.04 13.49
C ALA A 83 7.84 -4.86 13.56
N ASP A 84 8.80 -4.88 14.49
CA ASP A 84 9.79 -3.81 14.66
C ASP A 84 10.58 -3.51 13.38
N HIS A 85 10.88 -4.54 12.57
CA HIS A 85 11.59 -4.40 11.29
C HIS A 85 10.77 -3.65 10.23
N ALA A 86 9.44 -3.57 10.40
CA ALA A 86 8.53 -2.90 9.49
C ALA A 86 8.10 -1.51 9.99
N LEU A 87 8.60 -1.06 11.14
CA LEU A 87 8.26 0.25 11.69
C LEU A 87 8.88 1.35 10.81
N VAL A 88 8.02 2.17 10.22
CA VAL A 88 8.40 3.39 9.50
C VAL A 88 8.75 4.49 10.50
N GLY A 89 7.99 4.57 11.59
CA GLY A 89 8.27 5.44 12.73
C GLY A 89 7.05 5.70 13.60
N THR A 90 7.23 6.55 14.61
CA THR A 90 6.14 7.03 15.48
C THR A 90 5.85 8.49 15.22
N SER A 91 4.58 8.89 15.34
CA SER A 91 4.14 10.28 15.17
C SER A 91 3.08 10.66 16.19
N GLU A 92 3.16 11.86 16.75
CA GLU A 92 2.11 12.44 17.58
C GLU A 92 1.02 13.04 16.69
N HIS A 93 -0.17 12.44 16.73
CA HIS A 93 -1.35 12.92 16.00
C HIS A 93 -2.22 13.78 16.91
N GLY A 94 -2.49 15.02 16.52
CA GLY A 94 -3.13 16.02 17.39
C GLY A 94 -4.53 15.66 17.95
N VAL A 95 -5.21 14.65 17.39
CA VAL A 95 -6.49 14.14 17.89
C VAL A 95 -6.39 12.73 18.47
N LEU A 96 -5.48 11.91 17.94
CA LEU A 96 -5.46 10.47 18.19
C LEU A 96 -4.30 10.07 19.12
N GLY A 97 -3.47 11.03 19.54
CA GLY A 97 -2.26 10.76 20.32
C GLY A 97 -1.17 10.09 19.49
N THR A 98 -0.25 9.40 20.15
CA THR A 98 0.85 8.67 19.51
C THR A 98 0.31 7.61 18.54
N ARG A 99 0.92 7.57 17.35
CA ARG A 99 0.63 6.60 16.30
C ARG A 99 1.90 5.89 15.89
N TRP A 100 1.84 4.57 15.84
CA TRP A 100 2.89 3.71 15.28
C TRP A 100 2.55 3.44 13.83
N ILE A 101 3.46 3.79 12.93
CA ILE A 101 3.27 3.73 11.49
C ILE A 101 4.15 2.63 10.95
N TYR A 102 3.53 1.61 10.36
CA TYR A 102 4.19 0.44 9.81
C TYR A 102 4.09 0.40 8.29
N ASP A 103 5.06 -0.22 7.65
CA ASP A 103 4.94 -0.67 6.27
C ASP A 103 3.81 -1.70 6.19
N GLY A 104 2.74 -1.32 5.51
CA GLY A 104 1.48 -2.06 5.49
C GLY A 104 1.58 -3.44 4.88
N THR A 105 2.66 -3.76 4.15
CA THR A 105 2.89 -5.15 3.69
C THR A 105 3.23 -6.12 4.81
N HIS A 106 3.56 -5.63 6.01
CA HIS A 106 3.83 -6.43 7.20
C HIS A 106 2.73 -6.30 8.28
N ASP A 107 1.68 -5.52 8.03
CA ASP A 107 0.55 -5.36 8.95
C ASP A 107 -0.59 -6.30 8.52
N PRO A 108 -0.97 -7.30 9.33
CA PRO A 108 -2.01 -8.28 8.97
C PRO A 108 -3.34 -7.64 8.57
N VAL A 109 -3.74 -6.55 9.23
CA VAL A 109 -5.01 -5.87 8.94
C VAL A 109 -4.94 -5.18 7.57
N VAL A 110 -3.81 -4.55 7.26
CA VAL A 110 -3.60 -3.90 5.95
C VAL A 110 -3.56 -4.94 4.83
N VAL A 111 -2.79 -6.02 5.01
CA VAL A 111 -2.68 -7.12 4.03
C VAL A 111 -4.04 -7.73 3.75
N ALA A 112 -4.86 -7.90 4.76
CA ALA A 112 -6.13 -8.53 4.59
C ALA A 112 -7.19 -7.64 3.95
N GLN A 113 -7.17 -6.33 4.22
CA GLN A 113 -7.97 -5.37 3.47
C GLN A 113 -7.50 -5.21 2.03
N LEU A 114 -6.20 -5.33 1.76
CA LEU A 114 -5.65 -5.39 0.40
C LEU A 114 -6.23 -6.59 -0.37
N LEU A 115 -6.23 -7.78 0.24
CA LEU A 115 -6.84 -8.98 -0.35
C LEU A 115 -8.35 -8.81 -0.56
N ALA A 116 -9.05 -8.21 0.41
CA ALA A 116 -10.46 -7.91 0.29
C ALA A 116 -10.74 -6.94 -0.88
N LEU A 117 -9.89 -5.94 -1.11
CA LEU A 117 -9.99 -5.01 -2.25
C LEU A 117 -9.85 -5.76 -3.58
N LEU A 118 -8.85 -6.64 -3.72
CA LEU A 118 -8.67 -7.48 -4.91
C LEU A 118 -9.88 -8.37 -5.20
N GLN A 119 -10.58 -8.81 -4.15
CA GLN A 119 -11.79 -9.62 -4.23
C GLN A 119 -13.08 -8.80 -4.38
N GLY A 120 -12.99 -7.46 -4.40
CA GLY A 120 -14.16 -6.58 -4.44
C GLY A 120 -15.00 -6.57 -3.16
N ARG A 121 -14.43 -7.02 -2.02
CA ARG A 121 -15.05 -7.04 -0.69
C ARG A 121 -14.70 -5.83 0.16
N ALA A 122 -13.66 -5.07 -0.20
CA ALA A 122 -13.34 -3.78 0.40
C ALA A 122 -13.44 -2.69 -0.66
N GLU A 123 -13.93 -1.51 -0.25
CA GLU A 123 -14.13 -0.38 -1.14
C GLU A 123 -13.02 0.67 -0.93
N PRO A 124 -12.36 1.12 -2.00
CA PRO A 124 -11.36 2.18 -1.92
C PRO A 124 -12.02 3.50 -1.52
N GLN A 125 -11.41 4.20 -0.57
CA GLN A 125 -11.88 5.47 -0.02
C GLN A 125 -10.95 6.61 -0.44
N ALA A 126 -11.51 7.80 -0.61
CA ALA A 126 -10.78 9.01 -0.91
C ALA A 126 -9.83 9.35 0.24
N GLN A 127 -8.59 9.71 -0.11
CA GLN A 127 -7.54 9.93 0.88
C GLN A 127 -7.69 11.19 1.75
N ASN A 128 -8.58 12.11 1.36
CA ASN A 128 -8.75 13.40 2.04
C ASN A 128 -10.19 13.67 2.51
N ASP A 129 -11.15 12.82 2.13
CA ASP A 129 -12.58 13.01 2.41
C ASP A 129 -13.17 11.79 3.12
N THR A 130 -13.82 12.00 4.27
CA THR A 130 -14.41 10.90 5.06
C THR A 130 -15.64 10.34 4.36
N GLY A 131 -15.72 9.00 4.23
CA GLY A 131 -16.89 8.30 3.70
C GLY A 131 -17.14 8.51 2.20
N VAL A 132 -16.15 8.99 1.46
CA VAL A 132 -16.23 9.19 0.01
C VAL A 132 -15.46 8.07 -0.68
N HIS A 133 -16.13 7.31 -1.54
CA HIS A 133 -15.48 6.23 -2.30
C HIS A 133 -14.58 6.81 -3.40
N ASP A 134 -13.37 6.29 -3.51
CA ASP A 134 -12.46 6.62 -4.61
C ASP A 134 -12.72 5.72 -5.82
N ARG A 135 -13.66 6.16 -6.67
CA ARG A 135 -14.02 5.45 -7.91
C ARG A 135 -12.91 5.44 -8.95
N SER A 136 -11.80 6.17 -8.74
CA SER A 136 -10.65 6.13 -9.64
C SER A 136 -9.77 4.90 -9.41
N VAL A 137 -9.93 4.21 -8.29
CA VAL A 137 -9.26 2.94 -7.98
C VAL A 137 -10.09 1.79 -8.55
N VAL A 138 -9.51 1.04 -9.47
CA VAL A 138 -10.22 0.02 -10.25
C VAL A 138 -9.61 -1.35 -9.97
N PRO A 139 -10.27 -2.18 -9.14
CA PRO A 139 -9.94 -3.59 -9.01
C PRO A 139 -10.51 -4.39 -10.19
N VAL A 140 -9.72 -5.31 -10.71
CA VAL A 140 -10.11 -6.27 -11.75
C VAL A 140 -9.68 -7.65 -11.27
N LEU A 141 -10.61 -8.61 -11.26
CA LEU A 141 -10.32 -10.01 -10.96
C LEU A 141 -10.69 -10.87 -12.17
N ALA A 142 -9.87 -11.86 -12.49
CA ALA A 142 -10.20 -12.84 -13.51
C ALA A 142 -11.48 -13.62 -13.12
N PRO A 143 -12.28 -14.09 -14.10
CA PRO A 143 -13.51 -14.83 -13.82
C PRO A 143 -13.28 -16.06 -12.94
N ALA A 144 -14.29 -16.42 -12.15
CA ALA A 144 -14.26 -17.61 -11.31
C ALA A 144 -13.89 -18.87 -12.14
N GLY A 145 -12.90 -19.64 -11.65
CA GLY A 145 -12.34 -20.79 -12.37
C GLY A 145 -10.97 -20.55 -13.04
N SER A 146 -10.43 -19.33 -12.96
CA SER A 146 -9.10 -18.96 -13.47
C SER A 146 -7.92 -19.39 -12.57
N GLY A 147 -8.19 -20.06 -11.44
CA GLY A 147 -7.18 -20.54 -10.51
C GLY A 147 -6.89 -19.65 -9.30
N ALA A 148 -7.48 -18.45 -9.21
CA ALA A 148 -7.40 -17.63 -8.00
C ALA A 148 -8.27 -18.22 -6.87
N VAL A 149 -7.66 -19.06 -6.04
CA VAL A 149 -8.26 -19.47 -4.76
C VAL A 149 -7.73 -18.52 -3.70
N PHE A 150 -8.64 -17.86 -2.99
CA PHE A 150 -8.32 -17.07 -1.81
C PHE A 150 -8.72 -17.85 -0.55
N PRO A 151 -8.07 -17.62 0.61
CA PRO A 151 -8.51 -18.27 1.84
C PRO A 151 -9.95 -17.84 2.15
N ALA A 152 -10.80 -18.83 2.47
CA ALA A 152 -12.08 -18.54 3.11
C ALA A 152 -11.79 -18.29 4.59
N GLY A 153 -11.85 -17.04 5.03
CA GLY A 153 -11.56 -16.67 6.42
C GLY A 153 -11.66 -15.18 6.69
N ASP A 154 -11.68 -14.83 7.97
CA ASP A 154 -11.67 -13.44 8.40
C ASP A 154 -10.33 -12.78 8.08
N PRO A 155 -10.31 -11.50 7.69
CA PRO A 155 -9.10 -10.77 7.32
C PRO A 155 -7.98 -10.84 8.37
N GLY A 156 -8.31 -10.90 9.67
CA GLY A 156 -7.32 -10.78 10.75
C GLY A 156 -6.31 -11.92 10.89
N ASP A 157 -6.58 -13.10 10.35
CA ASP A 157 -5.80 -14.33 10.58
C ASP A 157 -4.93 -14.75 9.38
N VAL A 158 -4.71 -13.84 8.43
CA VAL A 158 -3.93 -14.15 7.23
C VAL A 158 -2.44 -14.09 7.54
N ALA A 159 -1.84 -15.25 7.83
CA ALA A 159 -0.39 -15.39 7.84
C ALA A 159 0.15 -15.17 6.42
N THR A 160 1.12 -14.25 6.30
CA THR A 160 1.78 -13.97 5.03
C THR A 160 3.29 -13.98 5.17
N SER A 161 3.96 -14.60 4.20
CA SER A 161 5.40 -14.41 4.03
C SER A 161 5.63 -13.22 3.09
N VAL A 162 6.51 -12.31 3.49
CA VAL A 162 6.82 -11.10 2.74
C VAL A 162 8.23 -11.19 2.17
N THR A 163 8.35 -11.13 0.85
CA THR A 163 9.65 -11.08 0.15
C THR A 163 9.77 -9.74 -0.58
N GLN A 164 10.88 -9.04 -0.37
CA GLN A 164 11.15 -7.79 -1.06
C GLN A 164 11.87 -8.08 -2.39
N GLY A 165 11.34 -7.54 -3.49
CA GLY A 165 11.93 -7.59 -4.83
C GLY A 165 12.55 -6.25 -5.25
N GLY A 166 12.99 -6.19 -6.51
CA GLY A 166 13.65 -4.99 -7.06
C GLY A 166 12.73 -3.78 -7.19
N ASP A 167 11.48 -3.96 -7.62
CA ASP A 167 10.51 -2.87 -7.79
C ASP A 167 9.14 -3.15 -7.15
N ALA A 168 9.04 -4.24 -6.40
CA ALA A 168 7.81 -4.73 -5.79
C ALA A 168 8.08 -5.49 -4.48
N THR A 169 7.05 -5.63 -3.66
CA THR A 169 7.02 -6.56 -2.53
C THR A 169 6.06 -7.69 -2.88
N PHE A 170 6.46 -8.93 -2.61
CA PHE A 170 5.66 -10.13 -2.84
C PHE A 170 5.10 -10.64 -1.52
N LEU A 171 3.77 -10.83 -1.48
CA LEU A 171 3.06 -11.42 -0.37
C LEU A 171 2.58 -12.81 -0.80
N CYS A 172 3.07 -13.84 -0.13
CA CYS A 172 2.50 -15.17 -0.25
C CYS A 172 1.57 -15.39 0.94
N VAL A 173 0.32 -15.73 0.64
CA VAL A 173 -0.71 -15.93 1.65
C VAL A 173 -0.77 -17.41 2.03
N GLU A 174 -0.67 -17.71 3.32
CA GLU A 174 -0.81 -19.08 3.80
C GLU A 174 -2.21 -19.63 3.46
N GLY A 175 -2.26 -20.90 3.04
CA GLY A 175 -3.49 -21.53 2.54
C GLY A 175 -3.80 -21.25 1.06
N THR A 176 -3.01 -20.41 0.38
CA THR A 176 -3.08 -20.21 -1.07
C THR A 176 -1.69 -20.33 -1.70
N PRO A 177 -1.10 -21.55 -1.71
CA PRO A 177 0.26 -21.75 -2.21
C PRO A 177 0.42 -21.34 -3.68
N ASP A 178 -0.67 -21.34 -4.43
CA ASP A 178 -0.68 -21.08 -5.87
C ASP A 178 -0.84 -19.60 -6.23
N VAL A 179 -0.82 -18.68 -5.27
CA VAL A 179 -1.11 -17.26 -5.50
C VAL A 179 -0.13 -16.34 -4.78
N THR A 180 0.41 -15.39 -5.52
CA THR A 180 1.28 -14.33 -5.00
C THR A 180 0.67 -12.96 -5.30
N VAL A 181 0.62 -12.10 -4.29
CA VAL A 181 0.28 -10.69 -4.45
C VAL A 181 1.56 -9.88 -4.61
N GLU A 182 1.71 -9.23 -5.75
CA GLU A 182 2.75 -8.27 -6.05
C GLU A 182 2.25 -6.85 -5.72
N VAL A 183 2.82 -6.24 -4.68
CA VAL A 183 2.64 -4.83 -4.35
C VAL A 183 3.71 -4.03 -5.08
N ARG A 184 3.32 -3.29 -6.11
CA ARG A 184 4.22 -2.47 -6.94
C ARG A 184 4.77 -1.33 -6.09
N ARG A 185 6.05 -1.38 -5.72
CA ARG A 185 6.69 -0.34 -4.90
C ARG A 185 7.18 0.82 -5.75
N VAL A 186 7.73 0.54 -6.93
CA VAL A 186 8.09 1.56 -7.92
C VAL A 186 7.01 1.60 -9.00
N LEU A 187 6.30 2.71 -9.08
CA LEU A 187 5.19 2.89 -10.00
C LEU A 187 5.70 3.31 -11.38
N ARG A 188 5.10 2.70 -12.40
CA ARG A 188 5.33 3.05 -13.81
C ARG A 188 3.99 3.36 -14.46
N PRO A 189 3.87 4.44 -15.25
CA PRO A 189 2.67 4.71 -16.01
C PRO A 189 2.34 3.53 -16.95
N GLY A 190 1.08 3.14 -17.01
CA GLY A 190 0.62 1.98 -17.75
C GLY A 190 -0.86 1.65 -17.51
N GLY A 191 -1.36 0.68 -18.26
CA GLY A 191 -2.72 0.16 -18.10
C GLY A 191 -2.75 -1.08 -17.20
N ALA A 192 -3.29 -2.17 -17.73
CA ALA A 192 -3.19 -3.49 -17.12
C ALA A 192 -1.72 -3.90 -16.93
N PRO A 193 -1.41 -4.77 -15.94
CA PRO A 193 -0.06 -5.27 -15.73
C PRO A 193 0.41 -6.11 -16.93
N ASP A 194 1.73 -6.18 -17.11
CA ASP A 194 2.34 -7.05 -18.10
C ASP A 194 2.22 -8.54 -17.70
N GLY A 195 2.02 -9.39 -18.70
CA GLY A 195 1.91 -10.85 -18.54
C GLY A 195 0.55 -11.35 -18.05
N GLU A 196 0.45 -12.65 -17.81
CA GLU A 196 -0.76 -13.24 -17.23
C GLU A 196 -0.91 -12.80 -15.76
N SER A 197 -2.09 -12.30 -15.41
CA SER A 197 -2.47 -11.94 -14.05
C SER A 197 -3.85 -12.50 -13.74
N LEU A 198 -4.02 -12.98 -12.52
CA LEU A 198 -5.28 -13.46 -11.97
C LEU A 198 -6.18 -12.30 -11.50
N GLY A 199 -5.61 -11.11 -11.36
CA GLY A 199 -6.28 -9.88 -10.98
C GLY A 199 -5.28 -8.75 -10.76
N HIS A 200 -5.77 -7.52 -10.65
CA HIS A 200 -4.94 -6.36 -10.35
C HIS A 200 -5.79 -5.19 -9.83
N VAL A 201 -5.14 -4.21 -9.22
CA VAL A 201 -5.74 -2.92 -8.90
C VAL A 201 -4.95 -1.83 -9.61
N THR A 202 -5.64 -1.00 -10.40
CA THR A 202 -5.05 0.22 -10.98
C THR A 202 -5.55 1.46 -10.26
N ALA A 203 -4.67 2.44 -10.07
CA ALA A 203 -5.01 3.73 -9.48
C ALA A 203 -4.15 4.84 -10.10
N GLY A 204 -4.58 6.09 -9.91
CA GLY A 204 -3.91 7.28 -10.43
C GLY A 204 -2.99 7.96 -9.42
N TRP A 205 -1.97 8.66 -9.92
CA TRP A 205 -1.15 9.60 -9.15
C TRP A 205 -0.77 10.79 -10.04
N ARG A 206 -0.29 11.87 -9.42
CA ARG A 206 0.18 13.06 -10.14
C ARG A 206 1.70 13.07 -10.24
N SER A 207 2.22 13.41 -11.41
CA SER A 207 3.63 13.77 -11.56
C SER A 207 3.91 15.11 -10.86
N PRO A 208 5.18 15.42 -10.58
CA PRO A 208 5.57 16.73 -10.04
C PRO A 208 5.20 17.91 -10.98
N ASP A 209 5.13 17.64 -12.28
CA ASP A 209 4.71 18.60 -13.31
C ASP A 209 3.18 18.76 -13.41
N GLY A 210 2.42 17.95 -12.66
CA GLY A 210 0.96 18.01 -12.56
C GLY A 210 0.21 17.05 -13.49
N ASP A 211 0.91 16.22 -14.27
CA ASP A 211 0.28 15.23 -15.14
C ASP A 211 -0.41 14.14 -14.34
N GLU A 212 -1.61 13.73 -14.78
CA GLU A 212 -2.29 12.56 -14.22
C GLU A 212 -1.75 11.28 -14.86
N LEU A 213 -1.09 10.47 -14.04
CA LEU A 213 -0.54 9.17 -14.39
C LEU A 213 -1.40 8.06 -13.79
N ARG A 214 -1.35 6.87 -14.38
CA ARG A 214 -2.08 5.68 -13.92
C ARG A 214 -1.23 4.44 -14.15
N GLY A 215 -1.43 3.41 -13.33
CA GLY A 215 -0.72 2.14 -13.45
C GLY A 215 -1.20 1.12 -12.42
N PRO A 216 -0.69 -0.11 -12.49
CA PRO A 216 -0.97 -1.15 -11.51
C PRO A 216 -0.30 -0.83 -10.17
N PHE A 217 -1.07 -0.91 -9.09
CA PHE A 217 -0.58 -0.82 -7.70
C PHE A 217 -0.41 -2.20 -7.11
N LEU A 218 -1.36 -3.09 -7.41
CA LEU A 218 -1.42 -4.47 -6.93
C LEU A 218 -1.60 -5.39 -8.12
N VAL A 219 -0.88 -6.51 -8.16
CA VAL A 219 -1.06 -7.55 -9.17
C VAL A 219 -1.15 -8.90 -8.47
N LEU A 220 -2.17 -9.68 -8.81
CA LEU A 220 -2.35 -11.04 -8.37
C LEU A 220 -1.82 -11.97 -9.45
N ARG A 221 -0.86 -12.83 -9.11
CA ARG A 221 -0.27 -13.80 -10.03
C ARG A 221 -0.45 -15.21 -9.49
N SER A 222 -0.45 -16.19 -10.38
CA SER A 222 -0.21 -17.56 -9.98
C SER A 222 1.24 -17.68 -9.47
N ALA A 223 1.45 -18.42 -8.39
CA ALA A 223 2.78 -18.87 -8.04
C ALA A 223 3.24 -19.78 -9.20
N GLN A 224 4.31 -19.39 -9.90
CA GLN A 224 4.93 -20.29 -10.85
C GLN A 224 5.75 -21.31 -10.06
N ASP A 225 5.53 -22.60 -10.34
CA ASP A 225 6.35 -23.73 -9.85
C ASP A 225 7.86 -23.50 -10.09
#